data_AF-A0A916JFT0-F1
#
_entry.id   AF-A0A916JFT0-F1
#
_cell.length_a   1.000
_cell.length_b   1.000
_cell.length_c   1.000
_cell.angle_alpha   90.00
_cell.angle_beta   90.00
_cell.angle_gamma   90.00
#
_symmetry.space_group_name_H-M   'P 1'
#
loop_
_entity.id
_entity.type
_entity.pdbx_description
1 polymer ?
#
loop_
_entity_poly.entity_id
_entity_poly.type
_entity_poly.pdbx_seq_one_letter_code
_entity_poly.pdbx_strand_id
1 'polypeptide(L)' 'MREKMEFDFKRYHIRSMNAGTNEERAAINQELKDLYAALSEENKKLFNEQLQHFLTKEVSRIKSDYESISGLDSPN' A
#
# COMPACT_ATOMS: atom_id res chain seq x y z
N MET A 1 -0.13 24.52 15.38
CA MET A 1 0.16 23.08 15.21
C MET A 1 -0.28 22.72 13.80
N ARG A 2 0.61 22.22 12.92
CA ARG A 2 0.16 21.69 11.62
C ARG A 2 -0.41 20.30 11.88
N GLU A 3 -1.69 20.08 11.61
CA GLU A 3 -2.24 18.73 11.53
C GLU A 3 -1.43 17.97 10.48
N LYS A 4 -0.76 16.89 10.88
CA LYS A 4 -0.05 16.05 9.92
C LYS A 4 -1.11 15.30 9.12
N MET A 5 -1.14 15.55 7.82
CA MET A 5 -1.92 14.75 6.89
C MET A 5 -1.34 13.32 6.89
N GLU A 6 -2.09 12.36 7.41
CA GLU A 6 -1.75 10.94 7.37
C GLU A 6 -2.57 10.23 6.30
N PHE A 7 -1.89 9.38 5.52
CA PHE A 7 -2.53 8.61 4.45
C PHE A 7 -2.73 7.17 4.88
N ASP A 8 -3.98 6.69 4.83
CA ASP A 8 -4.32 5.31 5.21
C ASP A 8 -4.04 4.32 4.07
N PHE A 9 -2.75 4.13 3.75
CA PHE A 9 -2.30 3.17 2.75
C PHE A 9 -2.73 1.73 3.07
N LYS A 10 -2.88 1.41 4.36
CA LYS A 10 -3.32 0.10 4.82
C LYS A 10 -4.72 -0.22 4.31
N ARG A 11 -5.64 0.74 4.35
CA ARG A 11 -6.99 0.58 3.81
C ARG A 11 -6.97 0.27 2.30
N TYR A 12 -6.21 1.03 1.50
CA TYR A 12 -6.09 0.78 0.07
C TYR A 12 -5.48 -0.60 -0.22
N HIS A 13 -4.46 -0.98 0.56
CA HIS A 13 -3.82 -2.28 0.43
C HIS A 13 -4.77 -3.46 0.76
N ILE A 14 -5.49 -3.40 1.88
CA ILE A 14 -6.46 -4.43 2.26
C ILE A 14 -7.58 -4.53 1.22
N ARG A 15 -8.12 -3.39 0.74
CA ARG A 15 -9.12 -3.38 -0.33
C ARG A 15 -8.59 -4.03 -1.61
N SER A 16 -7.35 -3.73 -1.98
CA SER A 16 -6.71 -4.29 -3.19
C SER A 16 -6.44 -5.79 -3.05
N MET A 17 -6.06 -6.28 -1.86
CA MET A 17 -5.93 -7.71 -1.59
C MET A 17 -7.26 -8.45 -1.66
N ASN A 18 -8.33 -7.85 -1.12
CA ASN A 18 -9.68 -8.44 -1.11
C ASN A 18 -10.45 -8.25 -2.42
N ALA A 19 -9.94 -7.45 -3.36
CA ALA A 19 -10.54 -7.30 -4.67
C ALA A 19 -10.45 -8.63 -5.44
N GLY A 20 -11.63 -9.13 -5.83
CA GLY A 20 -11.80 -10.42 -6.51
C GLY A 20 -11.50 -10.35 -8.00
N THR A 21 -11.38 -9.14 -8.56
CA THR A 21 -11.14 -8.89 -9.98
C THR A 21 -10.01 -7.88 -10.20
N ASN A 22 -9.46 -7.88 -11.42
CA ASN A 22 -8.42 -6.94 -11.81
C ASN A 22 -8.98 -5.52 -11.98
N GLU A 23 -10.23 -5.40 -12.37
CA GLU A 23 -10.97 -4.15 -12.54
C GLU A 23 -11.16 -3.42 -11.20
N GLU A 24 -11.51 -4.16 -10.14
CA GLU A 24 -11.61 -3.61 -8.79
C GLU A 24 -10.26 -3.13 -8.26
N ARG A 25 -9.18 -3.89 -8.51
CA ARG A 25 -7.81 -3.47 -8.16
C ARG A 25 -7.41 -2.22 -8.93
N ALA A 26 -7.75 -2.15 -10.22
CA ALA A 26 -7.49 -1.00 -11.06
C ALA A 26 -8.25 0.25 -10.56
N ALA A 27 -9.51 0.10 -10.16
CA ALA A 27 -10.31 1.18 -9.59
C ALA A 27 -9.71 1.70 -8.28
N ILE A 28 -9.28 0.81 -7.36
CA ILE A 28 -8.62 1.19 -6.10
C ILE A 28 -7.29 1.92 -6.37
N ASN A 29 -6.51 1.44 -7.35
CA ASN A 29 -5.27 2.12 -7.75
C ASN A 29 -5.55 3.48 -8.38
N GLN A 30 -6.68 3.64 -9.10
CA GLN A 30 -7.08 4.91 -9.66
C GLN A 30 -7.49 5.89 -8.56
N GLU A 31 -8.27 5.47 -7.56
CA GLU A 31 -8.60 6.28 -6.39
C GLU A 31 -7.34 6.82 -5.69
N LEU A 32 -6.31 5.97 -5.54
CA LEU A 32 -5.04 6.38 -4.92
C LEU A 32 -4.27 7.40 -5.77
N LYS A 33 -4.29 7.25 -7.10
CA LYS A 33 -3.68 8.21 -8.03
C LYS A 33 -4.41 9.55 -8.05
N ASP A 34 -5.74 9.52 -8.01
CA ASP A 34 -6.57 10.72 -7.99
C ASP A 34 -6.35 11.49 -6.68
N LEU A 35 -6.25 10.78 -5.55
CA LEU A 35 -5.86 11.36 -4.27
C LEU A 35 -4.51 12.07 -4.40
N TYR A 36 -3.48 11.40 -4.93
CA TYR A 36 -2.15 11.99 -5.13
C TYR A 36 -2.18 13.23 -6.05
N ALA A 37 -2.96 13.19 -7.12
CA ALA A 37 -3.09 14.29 -8.06
C ALA A 37 -3.76 15.52 -7.43
N ALA A 38 -4.68 15.33 -6.49
CA ALA A 38 -5.35 16.39 -5.76
C ALA A 38 -4.48 17.05 -4.66
N LEU A 39 -3.34 16.46 -4.31
CA LEU A 39 -2.43 17.02 -3.30
C LEU A 39 -1.63 18.21 -3.83
N SER A 40 -1.30 19.14 -2.91
CA SER A 40 -0.27 20.15 -3.15
C SER A 40 1.12 19.51 -3.16
N GLU A 41 2.13 20.19 -3.71
CA GLU A 41 3.50 19.67 -3.79
C GLU A 41 4.11 19.32 -2.41
N GLU A 42 3.83 20.11 -1.37
CA GLU A 42 4.25 19.81 0.01
C GLU A 42 3.63 18.49 0.51
N ASN A 43 2.34 18.29 0.23
CA ASN A 43 1.63 17.08 0.63
C ASN A 43 1.98 15.86 -0.23
N LYS A 44 2.33 16.05 -1.51
CA LYS A 44 2.86 14.97 -2.37
C LYS A 44 4.18 14.45 -1.83
N LYS A 45 5.06 15.34 -1.35
CA LYS A 45 6.31 14.93 -0.71
C LYS A 45 6.03 14.09 0.55
N LEU A 46 5.13 14.56 1.41
CA LEU A 46 4.72 13.84 2.61
C LEU A 46 4.06 12.49 2.28
N PHE A 47 3.23 12.44 1.25
CA PHE A 47 2.61 11.22 0.73
C PHE A 47 3.66 10.21 0.29
N ASN A 48 4.66 10.64 -0.49
CA ASN A 48 5.72 9.78 -0.98
C ASN A 48 6.59 9.23 0.16
N GLU A 49 6.93 10.05 1.15
CA GLU A 49 7.66 9.62 2.35
C GLU A 49 6.88 8.56 3.15
N GLN A 50 5.59 8.80 3.40
CA GLN A 50 4.74 7.86 4.13
C GLN A 50 4.49 6.58 3.31
N LEU A 51 4.33 6.67 1.99
CA LEU A 51 4.16 5.52 1.10
C LEU A 51 5.42 4.64 1.12
N GLN A 52 6.61 5.24 1.01
CA GLN A 52 7.87 4.49 1.10
C GLN A 52 8.03 3.81 2.46
N HIS A 53 7.67 4.49 3.55
CA HIS A 53 7.67 3.88 4.88
C HIS A 53 6.70 2.70 4.97
N PHE A 54 5.48 2.86 4.45
CA PHE A 54 4.47 1.80 4.41
C PHE A 54 4.94 0.59 3.60
N LEU A 55 5.46 0.80 2.39
CA LEU A 55 5.98 -0.27 1.54
C LEU A 55 7.15 -1.01 2.21
N THR A 56 8.10 -0.27 2.78
CA THR A 56 9.28 -0.87 3.45
C THR A 56 8.87 -1.70 4.67
N LYS A 57 7.83 -1.29 5.40
CA LYS A 57 7.40 -1.97 6.63
C LYS A 57 6.42 -3.12 6.38
N GLU A 58 5.40 -2.90 5.55
CA GLU A 58 4.29 -3.83 5.36
C GLU A 58 4.53 -4.76 4.17
N VAL A 59 5.16 -4.31 3.06
CA VAL A 59 5.52 -5.23 1.95
C VAL A 59 6.69 -6.13 2.33
N SER A 60 7.67 -5.65 3.11
CA SER A 60 8.73 -6.53 3.64
C SER A 60 8.18 -7.62 4.56
N ARG A 61 7.15 -7.30 5.36
CA ARG A 61 6.43 -8.30 6.15
C ARG A 61 5.67 -9.27 5.28
N ILE A 62 4.94 -8.81 4.27
CA ILE A 62 4.20 -9.69 3.36
C ILE A 62 5.13 -10.60 2.56
N LYS A 63 6.30 -10.12 2.12
CA LYS A 63 7.30 -10.98 1.47
C LYS A 63 7.84 -12.03 2.44
N SER A 64 8.18 -11.62 3.66
CA SER A 64 8.64 -12.54 4.71
C SER A 64 7.58 -13.56 5.10
N ASP A 65 6.32 -13.14 5.22
CA ASP A 65 5.20 -13.99 5.55
C ASP A 65 4.95 -14.95 4.39
N TYR A 66 4.84 -14.47 3.14
CA TYR A 66 4.71 -15.29 1.93
C TYR A 66 5.83 -16.33 1.78
N GLU A 67 7.10 -15.93 1.99
CA GLU A 67 8.23 -16.86 1.99
C GLU A 67 8.18 -17.88 3.14
N SER A 68 7.62 -17.49 4.29
CA SER A 68 7.44 -18.39 5.45
C SER A 68 6.29 -19.39 5.24
N ILE A 69 5.23 -19.01 4.52
CA ILE A 69 4.16 -19.95 4.12
C ILE A 69 4.56 -20.80 2.91
N SER A 70 5.34 -20.27 1.97
CA SER A 70 5.89 -21.05 0.84
C SER A 70 7.07 -21.95 1.23
N GLY A 71 7.69 -21.70 2.38
CA GLY A 71 8.74 -22.54 2.96
C GLY A 71 8.24 -23.85 3.60
N LEU A 72 6.92 -24.10 3.61
CA LEU A 72 6.34 -25.38 4.04
C LEU A 72 6.21 -26.42 2.91
N ASP A 73 6.64 -26.11 1.68
CA ASP A 73 6.62 -27.02 0.52
C ASP A 73 8.02 -27.40 0.00
N SER A 74 9.00 -27.52 0.90
CA SER A 74 10.23 -28.27 0.60
C SER A 74 10.24 -29.59 1.38
N PRO A 75 9.62 -30.67 0.83
CA PRO A 75 9.98 -32.00 1.26
C PRO A 75 11.42 -32.29 0.80
N ASN A 76 12.27 -32.47 1.82
CA ASN A 76 13.56 -33.17 1.86
C ASN A 76 14.11 -33.77 0.55
#